data_AF-A0A932CST9-F1
#
_entry.id   AF-A0A932CST9-F1
#
_cell.length_a   1.000
_cell.length_b   1.000
_cell.length_c   1.000
_cell.angle_alpha   90.00
_cell.angle_beta   90.00
_cell.angle_gamma   90.00
#
_symmetry.space_group_name_H-M   'P 1'
#
loop_
_entity.id
_entity.type
_entity.pdbx_description
1 polymer ?
#
loop_
_entity_poly.entity_id
_entity_poly.type
_entity_poly.pdbx_seq_one_letter_code
_entity_poly.pdbx_strand_id
1 'polypeptide(L)' 'MISRNLSVAKAQLSHLVSSALDGQDVVICKDGVPAVRLVPVRPASGEDPCRVIPDLVVSVGDEAL' A
#
# COMPACT_ATOMS: atom_id res chain seq x y z
N MET A 1 -4.74 18.99 -4.08
CA MET A 1 -4.60 18.06 -5.22
C MET A 1 -3.13 17.94 -5.58
N ILE A 2 -2.55 16.76 -5.41
CA ILE A 2 -1.16 16.42 -5.73
C ILE A 2 -1.19 15.50 -6.96
N SER A 3 -0.48 15.85 -8.04
CA SER A 3 -0.30 14.94 -9.17
C SER A 3 1.16 14.74 -9.52
N ARG A 4 1.56 13.49 -9.78
CA ARG A 4 2.92 13.14 -10.21
C ARG A 4 2.92 12.04 -11.26
N ASN A 5 3.87 12.12 -12.18
CA ASN A 5 4.10 11.06 -13.14
C ASN A 5 4.62 9.80 -12.41
N LEU A 6 4.28 8.62 -12.91
CA LEU A 6 4.62 7.31 -12.38
C LEU A 6 6.12 7.16 -12.07
N SER A 7 6.98 7.70 -12.95
CA SER A 7 8.44 7.64 -12.78
C SER A 7 8.93 8.36 -11.51
N VAL A 8 8.25 9.43 -11.10
CA VAL A 8 8.52 10.17 -9.86
C VAL A 8 7.77 9.54 -8.70
N ALA A 9 6.51 9.14 -8.92
CA ALA A 9 5.65 8.56 -7.91
C ALA A 9 6.25 7.29 -7.30
N LYS A 10 6.89 6.42 -8.11
CA LYS A 10 7.55 5.21 -7.58
C LYS A 10 8.64 5.49 -6.56
N ALA A 11 9.36 6.61 -6.70
CA ALA A 11 10.45 7.00 -5.79
C ALA A 11 9.93 7.66 -4.51
N GLN A 12 8.72 8.24 -4.57
CA GLN A 12 8.12 9.02 -3.48
C GLN A 12 6.82 8.40 -2.98
N LEU A 13 6.58 7.12 -3.27
CA LEU A 13 5.28 6.48 -3.05
C LEU A 13 4.87 6.53 -1.58
N SER A 14 5.82 6.27 -0.66
CA SER A 14 5.55 6.34 0.78
C SER A 14 5.03 7.71 1.22
N HIS A 15 5.60 8.79 0.70
CA HIS A 15 5.13 10.14 1.00
C HIS A 15 3.75 10.40 0.40
N LEU A 16 3.53 10.00 -0.87
CA LEU A 16 2.24 10.15 -1.55
C LEU A 16 1.12 9.38 -0.83
N VAL A 17 1.43 8.20 -0.29
CA VAL A 17 0.49 7.42 0.53
C VAL A 17 0.17 8.16 1.82
N SER A 18 1.17 8.68 2.55
CA SER A 18 0.92 9.48 3.75
C SER A 18 0.03 10.69 3.46
N SER A 19 0.26 11.41 2.34
CA SER A 19 -0.61 12.50 1.92
C SER A 19 -2.03 12.03 1.64
N ALA A 20 -2.20 10.90 0.95
CA ALA A 20 -3.52 10.34 0.69
C ALA A 20 -4.25 9.97 1.99
N LEU A 21 -3.55 9.35 2.95
CA LEU A 21 -4.08 9.00 4.27
C LEU A 21 -4.48 10.22 5.10
N ASP A 22 -3.77 11.34 4.95
CA ASP A 22 -4.12 12.65 5.53
C ASP A 22 -5.38 13.27 4.89
N GLY A 23 -5.91 12.66 3.84
CA GLY A 23 -7.11 13.11 3.12
C GLY A 23 -6.80 13.98 1.91
N GLN A 24 -5.53 14.07 1.49
CA GLN A 24 -5.18 14.78 0.27
C GLN A 24 -5.63 13.99 -0.98
N ASP A 25 -6.13 14.72 -1.98
CA ASP A 25 -6.40 14.14 -3.30
C ASP A 25 -5.07 13.93 -4.06
N VAL A 26 -4.70 12.66 -4.27
CA VAL A 26 -3.41 12.26 -4.87
C VAL A 26 -3.63 11.43 -6.14
N VAL A 27 -3.20 11.95 -7.29
CA VAL A 27 -3.32 11.33 -8.61
C VAL A 27 -1.94 10.97 -9.17
N ILE A 28 -1.79 9.75 -9.67
CA ILE A 28 -0.59 9.31 -10.38
C ILE A 28 -0.89 9.32 -11.88
N CYS A 29 -0.07 10.03 -12.63
CA CYS A 29 -0.16 10.12 -14.08
C CYS A 29 0.80 9.13 -14.74
N LYS A 30 0.46 8.62 -15.91
CA LYS A 30 1.33 7.87 -16.80
C LYS A 30 1.45 8.64 -18.10
N ASP A 31 2.69 8.94 -18.53
CA ASP A 31 2.96 9.71 -19.74
C ASP A 31 2.22 11.06 -19.81
N GLY A 32 2.09 11.73 -18.66
CA GLY A 32 1.40 13.02 -18.53
C GLY A 32 -0.12 12.92 -18.41
N VAL A 33 -0.70 11.72 -18.55
CA VAL A 33 -2.14 11.47 -18.45
C VAL A 33 -2.48 10.91 -17.06
N PRO A 34 -3.47 11.46 -16.33
CA PRO A 34 -3.89 10.90 -15.05
C PRO A 34 -4.38 9.46 -15.24
N ALA A 35 -3.76 8.52 -14.52
CA ALA A 35 -3.98 7.09 -14.70
C ALA A 35 -4.67 6.44 -13.50
N VAL A 36 -4.25 6.79 -12.28
CA VAL A 36 -4.82 6.23 -11.04
C VAL A 36 -4.87 7.29 -9.94
N ARG A 37 -5.73 7.08 -8.93
CA ARG A 37 -5.84 7.91 -7.73
C ARG A 37 -5.61 7.06 -6.49
N LEU A 38 -4.84 7.56 -5.54
CA LEU A 38 -4.70 6.93 -4.24
C LEU A 38 -5.91 7.27 -3.38
N VAL A 39 -6.56 6.24 -2.84
CA VAL A 39 -7.71 6.38 -1.94
C VAL A 39 -7.39 5.60 -0.67
N PRO A 40 -7.45 6.22 0.52
CA PRO A 40 -7.31 5.51 1.78
C PRO A 40 -8.34 4.40 1.89
N VAL A 41 -7.88 3.18 2.14
CA VAL A 41 -8.76 2.05 2.47
C VAL A 41 -8.87 2.00 3.98
N ARG A 42 -10.08 2.24 4.51
CA ARG A 42 -10.38 2.00 5.93
C ARG A 42 -10.89 0.56 6.07
N PRO A 43 -10.32 -0.26 6.96
CA PRO A 43 -10.84 -1.60 7.20
C PRO A 43 -12.27 -1.50 7.72
N ALA A 44 -13.19 -2.27 7.12
CA ALA A 44 -14.50 -2.50 7.71
C ALA A 44 -14.30 -3.42 8.92
N SER A 45 -14.78 -3.00 10.09
CA SER A 45 -14.68 -3.69 11.40
C SER A 45 -14.12 -5.11 11.38
N GLY A 46 -12.89 -5.28 11.87
CA GLY A 46 -12.40 -6.57 12.37
C GLY A 46 -11.46 -7.36 11.47
N GLU A 47 -11.38 -7.05 10.18
CA GLU A 47 -10.37 -7.65 9.28
C GLU A 47 -9.28 -6.63 9.00
N ASP A 48 -8.08 -6.96 9.44
CA ASP A 48 -6.85 -6.29 9.09
C ASP A 48 -6.42 -6.83 7.71
N PRO A 49 -6.72 -6.14 6.58
CA PRO A 49 -6.50 -6.68 5.23
C PRO A 49 -5.01 -6.97 4.94
N CYS A 50 -4.11 -6.44 5.77
CA CYS A 50 -2.67 -6.68 5.72
C CYS A 50 -2.12 -7.30 7.01
N ARG A 51 -2.92 -7.94 7.89
CA ARG A 51 -2.34 -8.87 8.86
C ARG A 51 -1.81 -10.04 8.08
N VAL A 52 -0.57 -9.89 7.67
CA VAL A 52 0.38 -10.98 7.64
C VAL A 52 0.19 -11.64 8.99
N ILE A 53 -0.40 -12.84 9.03
CA ILE A 53 -0.38 -13.68 10.22
C ILE A 53 1.12 -13.86 10.49
N PRO A 54 1.71 -13.17 11.50
CA PRO A 54 3.09 -13.43 11.83
C PRO A 54 3.07 -14.82 12.44
N ASP A 55 3.74 -15.77 11.81
CA ASP A 55 3.99 -17.06 12.41
C ASP A 55 2.72 -17.93 12.61
N LEU A 56 2.10 -18.37 11.51
CA LEU A 56 1.68 -19.77 11.53
C LEU A 56 2.99 -20.56 11.60
N VAL A 57 3.41 -20.85 12.83
CA VAL A 57 4.53 -21.70 13.21
C VAL A 57 4.38 -22.98 12.39
N VAL A 58 5.08 -23.07 11.27
CA VAL A 58 5.34 -24.36 10.64
C VAL A 58 6.39 -24.96 11.55
N SER A 59 5.93 -25.70 12.57
CA SER A 59 6.77 -26.66 13.26
C SER A 59 7.24 -27.64 12.19
N VAL A 60 8.40 -27.35 11.60
CA VAL A 60 9.19 -28.37 10.94
C VAL A 60 9.53 -29.34 12.05
N GLY A 61 8.80 -30.44 12.10
CA GLY A 61 9.11 -31.56 12.98
C GLY A 61 10.57 -31.91 12.75
N ASP A 62 11.35 -31.85 13.82
CA ASP A 62 12.68 -32.43 13.91
C ASP A 62 12.51 -33.92 13.57
N GLU A 63 12.86 -34.31 12.33
CA GLU A 63 12.87 -35.70 11.88
C GLU A 63 13.97 -36.43 12.65
N ALA A 64 13.64 -36.89 13.85
CA ALA A 64 14.41 -37.86 14.59
C ALA A 64 14.22 -39.24 13.97
N LEU A 65 15.22 -39.73 13.21
CA LEU A 65 15.87 -41.04 13.38
C LEU A 65 17.07 -41.22 12.42
#